data_AF-A0A920NCU7-F1
#
_entry.id   AF-A0A920NCU7-F1
#
_cell.length_a   1.000
_cell.length_b   1.000
_cell.length_c   1.000
_cell.angle_alpha   90.00
_cell.angle_beta   90.00
_cell.angle_gamma   90.00
#
_symmetry.space_group_name_H-M   'P 1'
#
loop_
_entity.id
_entity.type
_entity.pdbx_description
1 polymer ?
#
loop_
_entity_poly.entity_id
_entity_poly.type
_entity_poly.pdbx_seq_one_letter_code
_entity_poly.pdbx_strand_id
1 'polypeptide(L)'
;MSPLDLDTVLKSVQKTNRPVVIEETWKTGGFSGTIASNIQEAAFDDLEGPVLRINGPDIPAPYARNIEEATIPNAEWIVESVTYNFGL
;
A
#
# COMPACT_ATOMS: atom_id res chain seq x y z
N MET A 1 11.07 11.07 -0.89
CA MET A 1 9.96 11.58 -0.08
C MET A 1 10.45 11.72 1.35
N SER A 2 10.80 12.92 1.80
CA SER A 2 11.15 13.18 3.20
C SER A 2 11.11 14.69 3.46
N PRO A 3 10.43 15.16 4.52
CA PRO A 3 9.62 14.38 5.46
C PRO A 3 8.28 13.91 4.87
N LEU A 4 7.73 12.79 5.37
CA LEU A 4 6.37 12.34 5.08
C LEU A 4 5.39 13.12 5.97
N ASP A 5 4.27 13.59 5.40
CA ASP A 5 3.17 14.15 6.18
C ASP A 5 2.38 13.02 6.86
N LEU A 6 2.96 12.49 7.93
CA LEU A 6 2.39 11.41 8.71
C LEU A 6 1.13 11.85 9.46
N ASP A 7 1.05 13.12 9.87
CA ASP A 7 -0.11 13.66 10.60
C ASP A 7 -1.39 13.55 9.79
N THR A 8 -1.35 13.90 8.50
CA THR A 8 -2.51 13.78 7.61
C THR A 8 -2.90 12.31 7.41
N VAL A 9 -1.93 11.42 7.26
CA VAL A 9 -2.17 9.97 7.12
C VAL A 9 -2.84 9.42 8.38
N LEU A 10 -2.30 9.70 9.56
CA LEU A 10 -2.82 9.19 10.84
C LEU A 10 -4.24 9.69 11.12
N LYS A 11 -4.54 10.96 10.83
CA LYS A 11 -5.93 11.49 10.93
C LYS A 11 -6.90 10.73 10.03
N SER A 12 -6.47 10.32 8.84
CA SER A 12 -7.30 9.49 7.97
C SER A 12 -7.45 8.07 8.50
N VAL A 13 -6.37 7.45 8.98
CA VAL A 13 -6.37 6.11 9.57
C VAL A 13 -7.32 6.04 10.76
N GLN A 14 -7.26 6.99 11.68
CA GLN A 14 -8.14 7.08 12.85
C GLN A 14 -9.62 7.14 12.50
N LYS A 15 -9.96 7.70 11.32
CA LYS A 15 -11.34 7.80 10.83
C LYS A 15 -11.82 6.52 10.14
N THR A 16 -10.93 5.77 9.48
CA THR A 16 -11.30 4.67 8.58
C THR A 16 -10.85 3.29 9.05
N ASN A 17 -9.92 3.21 9.99
CA ASN A 17 -9.40 2.02 10.68
C ASN A 17 -8.74 0.93 9.80
N ARG A 18 -8.85 1.02 8.46
CA ARG A 18 -8.36 0.03 7.48
C ARG A 18 -7.54 0.68 6.36
N PRO A 19 -6.28 1.06 6.61
CA PRO A 19 -5.44 1.71 5.61
C PRO A 19 -4.88 0.75 4.56
N VAL A 20 -4.69 1.29 3.36
CA VAL A 20 -4.07 0.61 2.21
C VAL A 20 -3.00 1.54 1.64
N VAL A 21 -1.78 1.02 1.47
CA VAL A 21 -0.66 1.74 0.85
C VAL A 21 -0.42 1.15 -0.53
N ILE A 22 -0.41 2.00 -1.55
CA ILE A 22 -0.21 1.62 -2.95
C ILE A 22 1.11 2.21 -3.43
N GLU A 23 1.94 1.40 -4.08
CA GLU A 23 3.21 1.82 -4.66
C GLU A 23 3.48 1.03 -5.96
N GLU A 24 3.99 1.70 -6.99
CA GLU A 24 4.26 1.05 -8.28
C GLU A 24 5.45 0.09 -8.25
N THR A 25 6.36 0.31 -7.30
CA THR A 25 7.60 -0.45 -7.16
C THR A 25 7.41 -1.73 -6.35
N TRP A 26 8.48 -2.50 -6.26
CA TRP A 26 8.57 -3.74 -5.50
C TRP A 26 8.12 -3.58 -4.06
N LYS A 27 7.48 -4.64 -3.55
CA LYS A 27 7.03 -4.71 -2.17
C LYS A 27 8.20 -4.80 -1.20
N THR A 28 9.25 -5.49 -1.62
CA THR A 28 10.48 -5.67 -0.85
C THR A 28 11.40 -4.47 -1.06
N GLY A 29 11.73 -3.77 0.03
CA GLY A 29 12.60 -2.59 -0.01
C GLY A 29 11.93 -1.30 -0.52
N GLY A 30 10.66 -1.35 -0.90
CA GLY A 30 9.87 -0.17 -1.32
C GLY A 30 9.48 0.75 -0.16
N PHE A 31 9.08 1.98 -0.48
CA PHE A 31 8.73 3.01 0.49
C PHE A 31 7.40 2.73 1.20
N SER A 32 6.52 1.94 0.59
CA SER A 32 5.29 1.43 1.19
C SER A 32 5.54 0.71 2.52
N GLY A 33 6.70 0.05 2.67
CA GLY A 33 7.11 -0.58 3.92
C GLY A 33 7.33 0.43 5.04
N THR A 34 7.97 1.56 4.74
CA THR A 34 8.17 2.66 5.69
C THR A 34 6.84 3.28 6.11
N ILE A 35 5.94 3.54 5.17
CA ILE A 35 4.61 4.10 5.49
C ILE A 35 3.83 3.13 6.38
N ALA A 36 3.81 1.83 6.04
CA ALA A 36 3.10 0.83 6.83
C ALA A 36 3.68 0.68 8.23
N SER A 37 5.01 0.70 8.41
CA SER A 37 5.64 0.67 9.75
C SER A 37 5.25 1.90 10.57
N ASN A 38 5.32 3.10 9.98
CA ASN A 38 4.97 4.33 10.68
C ASN A 38 3.49 4.35 11.13
N ILE A 39 2.57 3.86 10.29
CA ILE A 39 1.15 3.72 10.66
C ILE A 39 1.00 2.69 11.78
N GLN A 40 1.64 1.54 11.65
CA GLN A 40 1.58 0.46 12.63
C GLN A 40 2.10 0.91 14.01
N GLU A 41 3.19 1.68 14.04
CA GLU A 41 3.79 2.18 15.28
C GLU A 41 2.96 3.29 15.94
N ALA A 42 2.38 4.19 15.15
CA ALA A 42 1.70 5.38 15.68
C ALA A 42 0.20 5.22 15.89
N ALA A 43 -0.45 4.26 15.21
CA ALA A 43 -1.91 4.12 15.18
C ALA A 43 -2.40 2.68 15.46
N PHE A 44 -1.57 1.84 16.10
CA PHE A 44 -1.90 0.42 16.32
C PHE A 44 -3.30 0.20 16.91
N ASP A 45 -3.65 0.97 17.94
CA ASP A 45 -4.92 0.83 18.65
C ASP A 45 -6.14 1.25 17.80
N ASP A 46 -5.91 2.04 16.74
CA ASP A 46 -6.95 2.48 15.81
C ASP A 46 -7.20 1.47 14.67
N LEU A 47 -6.36 0.43 14.50
CA LEU A 47 -6.44 -0.46 13.34
C LEU A 47 -7.44 -1.62 13.55
N GLU A 48 -8.35 -1.79 12.60
CA GLU A 48 -9.26 -2.94 12.52
C GLU A 48 -8.69 -4.12 11.70
N GLY A 49 -7.40 -4.08 11.37
CA GLY A 49 -6.73 -5.09 10.56
C GLY A 49 -5.32 -4.67 10.18
N PRO A 50 -4.60 -5.52 9.43
CA PRO A 50 -3.25 -5.18 8.97
C PRO A 50 -3.28 -4.00 8.00
N VAL A 51 -2.22 -3.19 8.01
CA VAL A 51 -1.98 -2.21 6.95
C VAL A 51 -1.71 -2.95 5.64
N LEU A 52 -2.65 -2.89 4.70
CA LEU A 52 -2.51 -3.58 3.42
C LEU A 52 -1.51 -2.84 2.53
N ARG A 53 -0.65 -3.58 1.84
CA ARG A 53 0.29 -3.03 0.86
C ARG A 53 0.07 -3.66 -0.51
N ILE A 54 -0.23 -2.82 -1.49
CA ILE A 54 -0.42 -3.19 -2.90
C ILE A 54 0.76 -2.61 -3.68
N ASN A 55 1.56 -3.50 -4.25
CA ASN A 55 2.84 -3.19 -4.86
C ASN A 55 2.98 -3.91 -6.19
N GLY A 56 3.88 -3.43 -7.04
CA GLY A 56 4.37 -4.23 -8.15
C GLY A 56 5.02 -5.54 -7.67
N PRO A 57 5.00 -6.60 -8.49
CA PRO A 57 5.61 -7.87 -8.15
C PRO A 57 7.13 -7.73 -8.01
N ASP A 58 7.74 -8.49 -7.08
CA ASP A 58 9.19 -8.52 -6.84
C ASP A 58 9.93 -9.29 -7.95
N ILE A 59 9.90 -8.73 -9.17
CA ILE A 59 10.54 -9.28 -10.37
C ILE A 59 11.39 -8.22 -11.05
N PRO A 60 12.49 -8.59 -11.74
CA PRO A 60 13.22 -7.65 -12.58
C PRO A 60 12.30 -6.95 -13.57
N ALA A 61 12.50 -5.63 -13.73
CA ALA A 61 11.67 -4.82 -14.62
C ALA A 61 11.69 -5.39 -16.05
N PRO A 62 10.53 -5.78 -16.60
CA PRO A 62 10.45 -6.37 -17.93
C PRO A 62 10.61 -5.29 -19.01
N TYR A 63 11.26 -5.65 -20.13
CA TYR A 63 11.46 -4.71 -21.24
C TYR A 63 10.22 -4.53 -22.13
N ALA A 64 9.41 -5.57 -22.29
CA ALA A 64 8.24 -5.53 -23.14
C ALA A 64 7.14 -4.71 -22.46
N ARG A 65 6.71 -3.61 -23.11
CA ARG A 65 5.71 -2.66 -22.57
C ARG A 65 4.46 -3.33 -22.02
N ASN A 66 3.92 -4.33 -22.72
CA ASN A 66 2.72 -5.04 -22.28
C ASN A 66 2.94 -5.82 -20.97
N ILE A 67 4.16 -6.27 -20.71
CA ILE A 67 4.51 -6.95 -19.46
C ILE A 67 4.81 -5.91 -18.38
N GLU A 68 5.50 -4.81 -18.71
CA GLU A 68 5.76 -3.70 -17.79
C GLU A 68 4.45 -3.12 -17.24
N GLU A 69 3.49 -2.81 -18.11
CA GLU A 69 2.18 -2.30 -17.70
C GLU A 69 1.44 -3.28 -16.78
N ALA A 70 1.61 -4.59 -16.97
CA ALA A 70 1.02 -5.62 -16.12
C ALA A 70 1.70 -5.74 -14.74
N THR A 71 2.86 -5.10 -14.53
CA THR A 71 3.53 -5.06 -13.23
C THR A 71 3.10 -3.87 -12.36
N ILE A 72 2.40 -2.88 -12.94
CA ILE A 72 2.01 -1.66 -12.25
C ILE A 72 0.59 -1.81 -11.69
N PRO A 73 0.36 -1.58 -10.39
CA PRO A 73 -0.97 -1.54 -9.80
C PRO A 73 -1.92 -0.60 -10.54
N ASN A 74 -3.06 -1.13 -10.98
CA ASN A 74 -4.13 -0.38 -11.64
C ASN A 74 -5.40 -0.38 -10.78
N ALA A 75 -6.42 0.37 -11.21
CA ALA A 75 -7.65 0.54 -10.45
C ALA A 75 -8.39 -0.79 -10.18
N GLU A 76 -8.44 -1.70 -11.15
CA GLU A 76 -9.09 -3.01 -11.01
C GLU A 76 -8.36 -3.86 -9.97
N TRP A 77 -7.04 -3.96 -10.09
CA TRP A 77 -6.20 -4.69 -9.13
C TRP A 77 -6.32 -4.11 -7.70
N ILE A 78 -6.40 -2.78 -7.56
CA ILE A 78 -6.60 -2.13 -6.26
C ILE A 78 -7.94 -2.53 -5.67
N VAL A 79 -9.03 -2.43 -6.43
CA VAL A 79 -10.38 -2.78 -5.95
C VAL A 79 -10.45 -4.25 -5.57
N GLU A 80 -9.98 -5.16 -6.42
CA GLU A 80 -9.96 -6.59 -6.15
C GLU A 80 -9.17 -6.93 -4.87
N SER A 81 -8.00 -6.31 -4.70
CA SER A 81 -7.17 -6.51 -3.51
C SER A 81 -7.88 -6.04 -2.25
N VAL A 82 -8.55 -4.88 -2.29
CA VAL A 82 -9.28 -4.33 -1.13
C VAL A 82 -10.50 -5.18 -0.79
N THR A 83 -11.29 -5.57 -1.80
CA THR A 83 -12.48 -6.42 -1.62
C THR A 83 -12.10 -7.77 -1.03
N TYR A 84 -11.08 -8.43 -1.59
CA TYR A 84 -10.62 -9.74 -1.11
C TYR A 84 -10.07 -9.68 0.33
N ASN A 85 -9.24 -8.69 0.66
CA ASN A 85 -8.58 -8.63 1.97
C ASN A 85 -9.49 -8.14 3.10
N PHE A 86 -10.48 -7.28 2.81
CA PHE A 86 -11.40 -6.77 3.82
C PHE A 86 -12.77 -7.46 3.84
N GLY A 87 -13.00 -8.44 2.95
CA GLY A 87 -14.23 -9.21 2.88
C GLY A 87 -15.46 -8.37 2.50
N LEU A 88 -15.27 -7.44 1.54
CA LEU A 88 -16.34 -6.58 1.02
C LEU A 88 -17.07 -7.21 -0.17
#